data_AF-A0A2V3JHW7-F1
#
_entry.id   AF-A0A2V3JHW7-F1
#
_cell.length_a   1.000
_cell.length_b   1.000
_cell.length_c   1.000
_cell.angle_alpha   90.00
_cell.angle_beta   90.00
_cell.angle_gamma   90.00
#
_symmetry.space_group_name_H-M   'P 1'
#
loop_
_entity.id
_entity.type
_entity.pdbx_description
1 polymer ?
#
loop_
_entity_poly.entity_id
_entity_poly.type
_entity_poly.pdbx_seq_one_letter_code
_entity_poly.pdbx_strand_id
1 'polypeptide(L)' 'MLERRLSNKDEYPLLSCSDIQTLLKHFLPRRDITVKEVLRQMEVRHRKRESSINSAKRKQKKKRKSMKISKDR' A
#
# COMPACT_ATOMS: atom_id res chain seq x y z
N MET A 1 -13.09 2.03 -3.98
CA MET A 1 -13.85 2.30 -2.73
C MET A 1 -14.39 3.72 -2.72
N LEU A 2 -13.56 4.72 -3.09
CA LEU A 2 -14.00 6.09 -3.27
C LEU A 2 -15.13 6.23 -4.31
N GLU A 3 -14.99 5.59 -5.47
CA GLU A 3 -16.03 5.57 -6.52
C GLU A 3 -17.37 5.07 -6.01
N ARG A 4 -17.40 3.89 -5.37
CA ARG A 4 -18.63 3.33 -4.78
C ARG A 4 -19.25 4.22 -3.68
N ARG A 5 -18.43 4.97 -2.93
CA ARG A 5 -18.91 5.92 -1.91
C ARG A 5 -19.52 7.17 -2.55
N LEU A 6 -18.95 7.66 -3.65
CA LEU A 6 -19.50 8.79 -4.40
C LEU A 6 -20.83 8.44 -5.07
N SER A 7 -20.97 7.22 -5.59
CA SER A 7 -22.20 6.78 -6.28
C SER A 7 -23.39 6.50 -5.37
N ASN A 8 -23.19 6.29 -4.05
CA ASN A 8 -24.26 5.93 -3.11
C ASN A 8 -24.42 6.96 -1.98
N LYS A 9 -23.92 8.19 -2.20
CA LYS A 9 -23.86 9.24 -1.17
C LYS A 9 -25.23 9.65 -0.64
N ASP A 10 -26.26 9.59 -1.48
CA ASP A 10 -27.62 10.02 -1.14
C ASP A 10 -28.41 8.95 -0.36
N GLU A 11 -28.10 7.67 -0.57
CA GLU A 11 -28.77 6.55 0.09
C GLU A 11 -28.19 6.24 1.47
N TYR A 12 -26.90 6.50 1.67
CA TYR A 12 -26.20 6.24 2.94
C TYR A 12 -25.26 7.39 3.34
N PRO A 13 -25.81 8.56 3.73
CA PRO A 13 -25.03 9.78 3.99
C PRO A 13 -24.03 9.64 5.16
N LEU A 14 -24.26 8.70 6.07
CA LEU A 14 -23.45 8.44 7.26
C LEU A 14 -22.47 7.28 7.11
N LEU A 15 -22.44 6.56 5.97
CA LEU A 15 -21.44 5.51 5.76
C LEU A 15 -20.09 6.14 5.41
N SER A 16 -19.33 6.42 6.45
CA SER A 16 -17.95 6.83 6.29
C SER A 16 -17.09 5.67 5.77
N CYS A 17 -15.88 5.97 5.29
CA CYS A 17 -14.94 4.92 4.89
C CYS A 17 -14.61 3.94 6.03
N SER A 18 -14.75 4.33 7.31
CA SER A 18 -14.56 3.40 8.42
C SER A 18 -15.74 2.45 8.58
N ASP A 19 -16.96 2.92 8.38
CA ASP A 19 -18.17 2.10 8.53
C ASP A 19 -18.23 1.02 7.45
N ILE A 20 -17.89 1.38 6.22
CA ILE A 20 -17.76 0.41 5.12
C ILE A 20 -16.64 -0.59 5.41
N GLN A 21 -15.51 -0.17 5.99
CA GLN A 21 -14.45 -1.10 6.40
C GLN A 21 -14.90 -2.05 7.51
N THR A 22 -15.65 -1.57 8.50
CA THR A 22 -16.21 -2.39 9.57
C THR A 22 -17.19 -3.41 9.01
N LEU A 23 -18.08 -2.98 8.11
CA LEU A 23 -19.04 -3.83 7.44
C LEU A 23 -18.34 -4.91 6.60
N LEU A 24 -17.35 -4.53 5.78
CA LEU A 24 -16.58 -5.49 5.00
C LEU A 24 -15.76 -6.45 5.87
N LYS A 25 -15.20 -6.00 7.00
CA LYS A 25 -14.50 -6.87 7.96
C LYS A 25 -15.45 -7.89 8.61
N HIS A 26 -16.72 -7.54 8.75
CA HIS A 26 -17.73 -8.42 9.35
C HIS A 26 -18.25 -9.45 8.35
N PHE A 27 -18.54 -9.04 7.11
CA PHE A 27 -19.18 -9.90 6.11
C PHE A 27 -18.21 -10.63 5.18
N LEU A 28 -16.99 -10.13 4.97
CA LEU A 28 -16.05 -10.83 4.11
C LEU A 28 -15.37 -11.97 4.88
N PRO A 29 -15.32 -13.18 4.31
CA PRO A 29 -14.54 -14.26 4.89
C PRO A 29 -13.08 -13.79 5.00
N ARG A 30 -12.55 -13.79 6.22
CA ARG A 30 -11.15 -13.49 6.48
C ARG A 30 -10.31 -14.53 5.73
N ARG A 31 -9.63 -14.11 4.66
CA ARG A 31 -8.75 -15.01 3.89
C ARG A 31 -7.49 -15.39 4.67
N ASP A 32 -7.09 -14.54 5.61
CA ASP A 32 -5.87 -14.61 6.42
C ASP A 32 -5.97 -15.54 7.64
N ILE A 33 -7.01 -16.36 7.77
CA ILE A 33 -7.15 -17.26 8.93
C ILE A 33 -6.14 -18.42 8.84
N THR A 34 -5.72 -18.81 7.63
CA THR A 34 -4.78 -19.93 7.46
C THR A 34 -3.34 -19.44 7.55
N VAL A 35 -2.48 -20.21 8.25
CA VAL A 35 -1.04 -19.96 8.34
C VAL A 35 -0.40 -19.78 6.95
N LYS A 36 -0.85 -20.58 5.97
CA LYS A 36 -0.38 -20.49 4.59
C LYS A 36 -0.68 -19.12 3.95
N GLU A 37 -1.87 -18.57 4.14
CA GLU A 37 -2.21 -17.26 3.59
C GLU A 37 -1.46 -16.14 4.33
N VAL A 38 -1.25 -16.27 5.64
CA VAL A 38 -0.42 -15.32 6.41
C VAL A 38 1.01 -15.28 5.85
N LEU A 39 1.64 -16.44 5.65
CA LEU A 39 2.98 -16.55 5.08
C LEU A 39 3.05 -15.96 3.66
N ARG A 40 2.07 -16.28 2.80
CA ARG A 40 1.98 -15.72 1.44
C ARG A 40 1.90 -14.20 1.46
N GLN A 41 1.07 -13.63 2.34
CA GLN A 41 0.96 -12.18 2.47
C GLN A 41 2.23 -11.53 3.02
N MET A 42 2.91 -12.17 3.97
CA MET A 42 4.20 -11.71 4.48
C MET A 42 5.23 -11.63 3.35
N GLU A 43 5.32 -12.66 2.52
CA GLU A 43 6.22 -12.69 1.37
C GLU A 43 5.92 -11.55 0.38
N VAL A 44 4.65 -11.34 0.03
CA VAL A 44 4.24 -10.22 -0.84
C VAL A 44 4.65 -8.87 -0.25
N ARG A 45 4.47 -8.68 1.08
CA ARG A 45 4.88 -7.45 1.76
C ARG A 45 6.40 -7.29 1.77
N HIS A 46 7.16 -8.37 1.96
CA HIS A 46 8.62 -8.36 1.92
C HIS A 46 9.14 -7.94 0.55
N ARG A 47 8.65 -8.56 -0.52
CA ARG A 47 9.03 -8.20 -1.90
C ARG A 47 8.77 -6.72 -2.22
N LYS A 48 7.61 -6.21 -1.78
CA LYS A 48 7.28 -4.77 -1.95
C LYS A 48 8.27 -3.89 -1.20
N ARG A 49 8.61 -4.25 0.05
CA ARG A 49 9.56 -3.50 0.87
C ARG A 49 10.96 -3.49 0.23
N GLU A 50 11.44 -4.63 -0.23
CA GLU A 50 12.74 -4.73 -0.92
C GLU A 50 12.79 -3.85 -2.17
N SER A 51 11.74 -3.87 -3.00
CA SER A 51 11.64 -3.02 -4.19
C SER A 51 11.74 -1.54 -3.84
N SER A 52 11.03 -1.09 -2.79
CA SER A 52 11.09 0.27 -2.29
C SER A 52 12.48 0.66 -1.79
N ILE A 53 13.13 -0.22 -1.00
CA ILE A 53 14.51 -0.01 -0.52
C ILE A 53 15.47 0.12 -1.70
N ASN A 54 15.39 -0.78 -2.68
CA ASN A 54 16.27 -0.77 -3.85
C ASN A 54 16.05 0.49 -4.70
N SER A 55 14.80 0.91 -4.87
CA SER A 55 14.46 2.17 -5.54
C SER A 55 15.08 3.38 -4.84
N ALA A 56 14.94 3.46 -3.51
CA ALA A 56 15.52 4.53 -2.71
C ALA A 56 17.06 4.55 -2.81
N LYS A 57 17.72 3.39 -2.68
CA LYS A 57 19.18 3.24 -2.85
C LYS A 57 19.64 3.72 -4.23
N ARG A 58 18.92 3.35 -5.31
CA ARG A 58 19.23 3.83 -6.67
C ARG A 58 19.12 5.35 -6.78
N LYS A 59 18.06 5.95 -6.23
CA LYS A 59 17.89 7.42 -6.22
C LYS A 59 19.03 8.11 -5.47
N GLN A 60 19.40 7.60 -4.30
CA GLN A 60 20.50 8.14 -3.51
C GLN A 60 21.85 8.04 -4.25
N LYS A 61 22.14 6.91 -4.90
CA LYS A 61 23.36 6.72 -5.68
C LYS A 61 23.44 7.71 -6.85
N LYS A 62 22.33 7.94 -7.57
CA LYS A 62 22.26 8.93 -8.65
C LYS A 62 22.53 10.36 -8.13
N LYS A 63 21.89 10.75 -7.02
CA LYS A 63 22.11 12.07 -6.38
C LYS A 63 23.57 12.27 -5.95
N ARG A 64 24.20 11.24 -5.37
CA ARG A 64 25.62 11.29 -4.99
C ARG A 64 26.54 11.41 -6.21
N LYS A 65 26.23 10.73 -7.32
CA LYS A 65 27.01 10.84 -8.56
C LYS A 65 26.89 12.24 -9.18
N SER A 66 25.69 12.81 -9.26
CA SER A 66 25.51 14.15 -9.81
C SER A 66 26.24 15.21 -8.98
N MET A 67 26.21 15.11 -7.64
CA MET A 67 26.95 16.02 -6.75
C MET A 67 28.48 15.93 -6.93
N LYS A 68 29.03 14.74 -7.20
CA LYS A 68 30.47 14.59 -7.48
C LYS A 68 30.86 15.25 -8.81
N ILE A 69 30.09 15.00 -9.87
CA ILE A 69 30.32 15.58 -11.20
C ILE A 69 30.27 17.11 -11.18
N SER A 70 29.41 17.71 -10.34
CA SER A 70 29.31 19.16 -10.18
C SER A 70 30.42 19.78 -9.32
N LYS A 71 31.20 18.98 -8.57
CA LYS A 71 32.30 19.46 -7.72
C LYS A 71 33.67 19.35 -8.39
N ASP A 72 33.76 18.54 -9.45
CA ASP A 72 34.96 18.36 -10.29
C ASP A 72 34.99 19.31 -11.52
N ARG A 73 34.01 20.22 -11.66
CA ARG A 73 33.99 21.32 -12.63
C ARG A 73 34.12 22.64 -11.90
#